data_AF-A0A316NPL2-F1
#
_entry.id   AF-A0A316NPL2-F1
#
_cell.length_a   1.000
_cell.length_b   1.000
_cell.length_c   1.000
_cell.angle_alpha   90.00
_cell.angle_beta   90.00
_cell.angle_gamma   90.00
#
_symmetry.space_group_name_H-M   'P 1'
#
loop_
_entity.id
_entity.type
_entity.pdbx_description
1 polymer ?
#
loop_
_entity_poly.entity_id
_entity_poly.type
_entity_poly.pdbx_seq_one_letter_code
_entity_poly.pdbx_strand_id
1 'polypeptide(L)'
;MLSDIEIAQACEMLPITEVADRLGIENKDLEQYGRYKAKVDLSLLDEHAEHEGKLILVTAITPTPAGEGKTTTAIGLADGLRRIGKNAVIAMREPSLGPVFGIKGGACGGGRAQVVPMEDINLHFTGDIHAIGAANNLLAAMLDNHIYQGNTLGIDPESITWTRCVDMNDRQLRCVRDGLGGRTGGVPRDDRFEITVATETMAIFCMASSVDDLKARLARIIVGYTYDGKPVTAGDLKAVGAMAALLKDAIKPNLVQTLEGTPAFVHGGPFANIAHGCNSVTATRMAMRLGDYAVTEAGFGADLGAEKFLDIKCRLAGLTPSAAVVVATVRALKMHGGLAKDELSHEDLAALERGLPNLLRHVANMKDVYGLPTVVAINRFPTDTEAELELVRERCRELGVEAALSDVWAQGGAGGTELAEAVVKLCEQPGDFRFAYGLDGSIEDKLRAVVQRVYRGRDIEVLPEAAAQINRLTALGMAHMPVCIAKTQYSFSDDKTKLGAPEDFTVTVREVKVSAGAGFIVALTGDVLTMPGLPKSPAAERIDVDSTGKISGLF
;
A
#
# COMPACT_ATOMS: atom_id res chain seq x y z
N MET A 1 -28.04 -12.27 -3.38
CA MET A 1 -27.47 -10.94 -3.07
C MET A 1 -26.76 -10.48 -4.34
N LEU A 2 -26.85 -9.19 -4.71
CA LEU A 2 -26.12 -8.69 -5.88
C LEU A 2 -24.61 -8.86 -5.66
N SER A 3 -23.86 -9.14 -6.72
CA SER A 3 -22.40 -9.10 -6.67
C SER A 3 -21.89 -7.67 -6.52
N ASP A 4 -20.64 -7.50 -6.12
CA ASP A 4 -20.04 -6.17 -5.93
C ASP A 4 -20.07 -5.36 -7.23
N ILE A 5 -19.79 -6.00 -8.38
CA ILE A 5 -19.85 -5.35 -9.69
C ILE A 5 -21.28 -4.98 -10.10
N GLU A 6 -22.27 -5.80 -9.78
CA GLU A 6 -23.68 -5.48 -10.04
C GLU A 6 -24.13 -4.26 -9.23
N ILE A 7 -23.68 -4.15 -7.97
CA ILE A 7 -23.93 -2.97 -7.13
C ILE A 7 -23.26 -1.73 -7.75
N ALA A 8 -21.99 -1.83 -8.16
CA ALA A 8 -21.25 -0.73 -8.76
C ALA A 8 -21.89 -0.24 -10.08
N GLN A 9 -22.31 -1.17 -10.95
CA GLN A 9 -22.94 -0.86 -12.23
C GLN A 9 -24.35 -0.28 -12.09
N ALA A 10 -25.05 -0.58 -10.99
CA ALA A 10 -26.36 -0.01 -10.69
C ALA A 10 -26.30 1.39 -10.06
N CYS A 11 -25.10 1.88 -9.72
CA CYS A 11 -24.92 3.19 -9.10
C CYS A 11 -25.12 4.33 -10.10
N GLU A 12 -26.01 5.27 -9.77
CA GLU A 12 -26.12 6.54 -10.48
C GLU A 12 -25.02 7.50 -9.99
N MET A 13 -23.87 7.45 -10.66
CA MET A 13 -22.70 8.27 -10.31
C MET A 13 -22.94 9.77 -10.59
N LEU A 14 -22.45 10.63 -9.69
CA LEU A 14 -22.42 12.07 -9.92
C LEU A 14 -21.37 12.41 -11.00
N PRO A 15 -21.60 13.43 -11.85
CA PRO A 15 -20.51 14.01 -12.64
C PRO A 15 -19.33 14.38 -11.74
N ILE A 16 -18.11 14.12 -12.20
CA ILE A 16 -16.93 14.34 -11.36
C ILE A 16 -16.74 15.80 -10.96
N THR A 17 -17.25 16.74 -11.76
CA THR A 17 -17.26 18.17 -11.44
C THR A 17 -18.11 18.46 -10.20
N GLU A 18 -19.26 17.78 -10.02
CA GLU A 18 -20.09 17.95 -8.81
C GLU A 18 -19.42 17.37 -7.57
N VAL A 19 -18.63 16.30 -7.73
CA VAL A 19 -17.82 15.73 -6.64
C VAL A 19 -16.68 16.67 -6.27
N ALA A 20 -16.05 17.30 -7.27
CA ALA A 20 -15.00 18.29 -7.10
C ALA A 20 -15.51 19.58 -6.43
N ASP A 21 -16.71 20.04 -6.80
CA ASP A 21 -17.37 21.20 -6.17
C ASP A 21 -17.57 21.01 -4.66
N ARG A 22 -17.81 19.77 -4.19
CA ARG A 22 -17.91 19.45 -2.75
C ARG A 22 -16.59 19.64 -1.99
N LEU A 23 -15.47 19.72 -2.70
CA LEU A 23 -14.14 20.02 -2.17
C LEU A 23 -13.70 21.46 -2.46
N GLY A 24 -14.55 22.26 -3.12
CA GLY A 24 -14.18 23.60 -3.56
C GLY A 24 -13.15 23.62 -4.69
N ILE A 25 -12.98 22.52 -5.44
CA ILE A 25 -12.06 22.48 -6.58
C ILE A 25 -12.75 23.10 -7.79
N GLU A 26 -12.12 24.11 -8.40
CA GLU A 26 -12.64 24.75 -9.60
C GLU A 26 -12.38 23.90 -10.86
N ASN A 27 -13.23 24.06 -11.88
CA ASN A 27 -13.09 23.33 -13.17
C ASN A 27 -11.74 23.57 -13.87
N LYS A 28 -11.06 24.68 -13.61
CA LYS A 28 -9.75 24.99 -14.21
C LYS A 28 -8.63 24.07 -13.68
N ASP A 29 -8.83 23.50 -12.48
CA ASP A 29 -7.88 22.63 -11.78
C ASP A 29 -8.18 21.14 -11.98
N LEU A 30 -9.16 20.84 -12.85
CA LEU A 30 -9.61 19.49 -13.19
C LEU A 30 -9.26 19.11 -14.63
N GLU A 31 -8.66 17.95 -14.79
CA GLU A 31 -8.44 17.30 -16.08
C GLU A 31 -9.34 16.06 -16.16
N GLN A 32 -10.51 16.18 -16.80
CA GLN A 32 -11.51 15.10 -16.84
C GLN A 32 -11.10 13.93 -17.75
N TYR A 33 -11.26 12.71 -17.23
CA TYR A 33 -11.10 11.43 -17.93
C TYR A 33 -12.48 10.78 -18.10
N GLY A 34 -13.22 11.25 -19.10
CA GLY A 34 -14.65 10.98 -19.21
C GLY A 34 -15.43 11.73 -18.13
N ARG A 35 -16.65 11.26 -17.82
CA ARG A 35 -17.60 12.01 -16.96
C ARG A 35 -17.36 11.83 -15.45
N TYR A 36 -16.75 10.73 -15.03
CA TYR A 36 -16.76 10.27 -13.63
C TYR A 36 -15.38 10.18 -12.97
N LYS A 37 -14.33 10.69 -13.64
CA LYS A 37 -12.95 10.66 -13.15
C LYS A 37 -12.24 11.93 -13.60
N ALA A 38 -11.33 12.44 -12.79
CA ALA A 38 -10.48 13.57 -13.16
C ALA A 38 -9.12 13.49 -12.49
N LYS A 39 -8.08 14.04 -13.12
CA LYS A 39 -6.84 14.40 -12.42
C LYS A 39 -6.98 15.79 -11.82
N VAL A 40 -6.39 15.99 -10.64
CA VAL A 40 -6.44 17.25 -9.90
C VAL A 40 -5.06 17.91 -9.91
N ASP A 41 -5.02 19.20 -10.24
CA ASP A 41 -3.77 19.95 -10.34
C ASP A 41 -3.06 20.04 -8.97
N LEU A 42 -1.73 19.98 -8.98
CA LEU A 42 -0.92 19.98 -7.76
C LEU A 42 -0.82 21.37 -7.12
N SER A 43 -1.09 22.46 -7.85
CA SER A 43 -1.09 23.83 -7.32
C SER A 43 -2.00 24.00 -6.10
N LEU A 44 -3.10 23.25 -6.03
CA LEU A 44 -4.02 23.25 -4.88
C LEU A 44 -3.34 22.85 -3.56
N LEU A 45 -2.22 22.11 -3.58
CA LEU A 45 -1.46 21.80 -2.38
C LEU A 45 -0.85 23.05 -1.72
N ASP A 46 -0.47 24.03 -2.54
CA ASP A 46 0.10 25.31 -2.11
C ASP A 46 -1.01 26.35 -1.83
N GLU A 47 -2.07 26.38 -2.64
CA GLU A 47 -3.19 27.30 -2.43
C GLU A 47 -3.93 27.04 -1.10
N HIS A 48 -4.03 25.78 -0.70
CA HIS A 48 -4.63 25.36 0.57
C HIS A 48 -3.58 25.07 1.65
N ALA A 49 -2.39 25.68 1.59
CA ALA A 49 -1.28 25.36 2.48
C ALA A 49 -1.54 25.63 3.98
N GLU A 50 -2.56 26.44 4.30
CA GLU A 50 -2.95 26.77 5.67
C GLU A 50 -3.95 25.77 6.29
N HIS A 51 -4.63 24.96 5.47
CA HIS A 51 -5.58 23.95 5.95
C HIS A 51 -4.89 22.60 6.10
N GLU A 52 -5.04 21.97 7.27
CA GLU A 52 -4.52 20.63 7.52
C GLU A 52 -5.56 19.80 8.29
N GLY A 53 -6.32 19.02 7.52
CA GLY A 53 -7.32 18.09 8.04
C GLY A 53 -6.71 16.96 8.88
N LYS A 54 -7.56 16.33 9.69
CA LYS A 54 -7.21 15.20 10.55
C LYS A 54 -6.90 13.97 9.70
N LEU A 55 -5.69 13.42 9.83
CA LEU A 55 -5.29 12.22 9.11
C LEU A 55 -5.67 10.96 9.89
N ILE A 56 -6.48 10.10 9.29
CA ILE A 56 -6.95 8.84 9.89
C ILE A 56 -6.32 7.67 9.12
N LEU A 57 -5.57 6.83 9.83
CA LEU A 57 -5.00 5.60 9.27
C LEU A 57 -5.92 4.41 9.54
N VAL A 58 -6.39 3.76 8.48
CA VAL A 58 -7.08 2.48 8.56
C VAL A 58 -6.11 1.35 8.27
N THR A 59 -5.97 0.45 9.24
CA THR A 59 -5.16 -0.76 9.16
C THR A 59 -6.01 -1.97 9.57
N ALA A 60 -5.43 -3.16 9.60
CA ALA A 60 -6.13 -4.36 10.01
C ALA A 60 -5.26 -5.26 10.88
N ILE A 61 -5.89 -6.30 11.42
CA ILE A 61 -5.19 -7.46 11.95
C ILE A 61 -4.39 -8.18 10.86
N THR A 62 -3.63 -9.20 11.25
CA THR A 62 -2.87 -10.03 10.32
C THR A 62 -3.84 -10.69 9.32
N PRO A 63 -3.65 -10.53 7.99
CA PRO A 63 -4.57 -11.07 7.00
C PRO A 63 -4.80 -12.58 7.12
N THR A 64 -6.04 -13.00 6.89
CA THR A 64 -6.46 -14.40 6.86
C THR A 64 -7.22 -14.71 5.57
N PRO A 65 -7.33 -16.00 5.17
CA PRO A 65 -8.19 -16.41 4.06
C PRO A 65 -9.69 -16.08 4.22
N ALA A 66 -10.14 -15.70 5.43
CA ALA A 66 -11.52 -15.28 5.69
C ALA A 66 -11.81 -13.87 5.17
N GLY A 67 -10.79 -13.00 5.14
CA GLY A 67 -10.90 -11.59 4.76
C GLY A 67 -11.35 -10.70 5.91
N GLU A 68 -10.69 -9.54 6.02
CA GLU A 68 -10.93 -8.59 7.11
C GLU A 68 -11.80 -7.40 6.67
N GLY A 69 -11.83 -7.07 5.37
CA GLY A 69 -12.64 -5.96 4.84
C GLY A 69 -12.06 -4.57 5.13
N LYS A 70 -10.73 -4.42 5.25
CA LYS A 70 -10.07 -3.14 5.57
C LYS A 70 -10.47 -1.98 4.67
N THR A 71 -10.39 -2.17 3.35
CA THR A 71 -10.71 -1.12 2.37
C THR A 71 -12.19 -0.77 2.38
N THR A 72 -13.05 -1.78 2.57
CA THR A 72 -14.49 -1.59 2.80
C THR A 72 -14.75 -0.71 4.03
N THR A 73 -14.04 -0.94 5.13
CA THR A 73 -14.13 -0.08 6.33
C THR A 73 -13.60 1.32 6.08
N ALA A 74 -12.49 1.49 5.35
CA ALA A 74 -11.95 2.82 5.04
C ALA A 74 -12.95 3.67 4.24
N ILE A 75 -13.59 3.07 3.23
CA ILE A 75 -14.63 3.72 2.42
C ILE A 75 -15.86 4.01 3.27
N GLY A 76 -16.37 3.00 3.98
CA GLY A 76 -17.56 3.13 4.81
C GLY A 76 -17.40 4.09 5.98
N LEU A 77 -16.19 4.23 6.53
CA LEU A 77 -15.86 5.24 7.54
C LEU A 77 -15.98 6.65 6.97
N ALA A 78 -15.45 6.90 5.77
CA ALA A 78 -15.56 8.22 5.15
C ALA A 78 -17.02 8.57 4.78
N ASP A 79 -17.79 7.61 4.28
CA ASP A 79 -19.24 7.77 4.07
C ASP A 79 -19.97 8.03 5.40
N GLY A 80 -19.61 7.32 6.47
CA GLY A 80 -20.14 7.55 7.82
C GLY A 80 -19.80 8.95 8.35
N LEU A 81 -18.56 9.41 8.17
CA LEU A 81 -18.12 10.77 8.54
C LEU A 81 -18.92 11.84 7.80
N ARG A 82 -19.15 11.67 6.49
CA ARG A 82 -20.00 12.57 5.69
C ARG A 82 -21.44 12.61 6.20
N ARG A 83 -22.00 11.45 6.58
CA ARG A 83 -23.36 11.36 7.13
C ARG A 83 -23.53 12.08 8.47
N ILE A 84 -22.50 12.08 9.32
CA ILE A 84 -22.50 12.86 10.56
C ILE A 84 -22.05 14.32 10.36
N GLY A 85 -22.00 14.80 9.10
CA GLY A 85 -21.77 16.20 8.75
C GLY A 85 -20.30 16.63 8.74
N LYS A 86 -19.33 15.69 8.67
CA LYS A 86 -17.91 16.02 8.54
C LYS A 86 -17.46 16.01 7.07
N ASN A 87 -16.60 16.94 6.68
CA ASN A 87 -16.01 16.96 5.34
C ASN A 87 -14.89 15.91 5.22
N ALA A 88 -15.24 14.66 4.95
CA ALA A 88 -14.28 13.57 4.82
C ALA A 88 -13.85 13.31 3.36
N VAL A 89 -12.58 12.99 3.15
CA VAL A 89 -11.98 12.67 1.85
C VAL A 89 -11.15 11.41 1.98
N ILE A 90 -11.29 10.50 1.02
CA ILE A 90 -10.54 9.23 1.02
C ILE A 90 -9.26 9.37 0.21
N ALA A 91 -8.17 8.74 0.64
CA ALA A 91 -6.98 8.52 -0.17
C ALA A 91 -6.63 7.02 -0.20
N MET A 92 -6.67 6.40 -1.38
CA MET A 92 -6.48 4.96 -1.57
C MET A 92 -5.48 4.64 -2.68
N ARG A 93 -5.11 3.37 -2.75
CA ARG A 93 -4.18 2.85 -3.76
C ARG A 93 -4.92 2.43 -5.03
N GLU A 94 -4.28 2.67 -6.16
CA GLU A 94 -4.67 2.05 -7.42
C GLU A 94 -4.27 0.56 -7.41
N PRO A 95 -5.16 -0.37 -7.78
CA PRO A 95 -4.81 -1.77 -7.94
C PRO A 95 -3.94 -2.00 -9.19
N SER A 96 -3.05 -2.97 -9.10
CA SER A 96 -2.34 -3.49 -10.29
C SER A 96 -3.31 -4.22 -11.22
N LEU A 97 -3.08 -4.05 -12.53
CA LEU A 97 -3.85 -4.66 -13.62
C LEU A 97 -3.67 -6.17 -13.68
N GLY A 98 -2.43 -6.67 -13.58
CA GLY A 98 -2.11 -8.09 -13.75
C GLY A 98 -2.93 -9.05 -12.87
N PRO A 99 -3.08 -8.81 -11.55
CA PRO A 99 -3.86 -9.64 -10.65
C PRO A 99 -5.35 -9.78 -10.99
N VAL A 100 -5.94 -8.80 -11.70
CA VAL A 100 -7.35 -8.82 -12.14
C VAL A 100 -7.61 -9.98 -13.09
N PHE A 101 -6.65 -10.28 -13.96
CA PHE A 101 -6.71 -11.42 -14.88
C PHE A 101 -6.34 -12.76 -14.22
N GLY A 102 -5.90 -12.74 -12.95
CA GLY A 102 -5.45 -13.90 -12.19
C GLY A 102 -6.48 -14.43 -11.20
N ILE A 103 -6.30 -14.06 -9.92
CA ILE A 103 -7.04 -14.58 -8.75
C ILE A 103 -7.69 -13.45 -7.94
N LYS A 104 -7.22 -12.21 -8.07
CA LYS A 104 -7.47 -11.18 -7.05
C LYS A 104 -8.75 -10.39 -7.34
N GLY A 105 -9.67 -10.41 -6.37
CA GLY A 105 -10.85 -9.55 -6.31
C GLY A 105 -10.53 -8.09 -5.96
N GLY A 106 -11.44 -7.16 -6.30
CA GLY A 106 -11.19 -5.74 -6.49
C GLY A 106 -10.72 -4.98 -5.24
N ALA A 107 -9.82 -4.01 -5.45
CA ALA A 107 -9.28 -3.14 -4.38
C ALA A 107 -10.16 -1.91 -4.10
N CYS A 108 -11.41 -1.91 -4.58
CA CYS A 108 -12.31 -0.76 -4.55
C CYS A 108 -13.34 -0.83 -3.41
N GLY A 109 -13.11 -1.64 -2.37
CA GLY A 109 -14.09 -1.91 -1.31
C GLY A 109 -14.99 -3.10 -1.64
N GLY A 110 -16.19 -3.14 -1.04
CA GLY A 110 -17.16 -4.20 -1.29
C GLY A 110 -18.55 -3.88 -0.73
N GLY A 111 -19.58 -4.56 -1.23
CA GLY A 111 -20.97 -4.36 -0.81
C GLY A 111 -21.43 -2.94 -1.11
N ARG A 112 -21.99 -2.25 -0.12
CA ARG A 112 -22.44 -0.84 -0.24
C ARG A 112 -21.36 0.20 0.09
N ALA A 113 -20.14 -0.23 0.38
CA ALA A 113 -19.00 0.66 0.62
C ALA A 113 -17.93 0.41 -0.45
N GLN A 114 -18.11 1.04 -1.60
CA GLN A 114 -17.21 0.93 -2.76
C GLN A 114 -16.84 2.29 -3.34
N VAL A 115 -15.68 2.35 -4.01
CA VAL A 115 -15.27 3.45 -4.89
C VAL A 115 -15.60 3.09 -6.34
N VAL A 116 -16.13 4.06 -7.09
CA VAL A 116 -16.60 3.90 -8.47
C VAL A 116 -16.05 5.00 -9.38
N PRO A 117 -15.87 4.74 -10.69
CA PRO A 117 -16.21 3.52 -11.44
C PRO A 117 -15.21 2.36 -11.24
N MET A 118 -15.70 1.22 -10.72
CA MET A 118 -14.85 0.07 -10.33
C MET A 118 -14.13 -0.57 -11.54
N GLU A 119 -14.79 -0.65 -12.70
CA GLU A 119 -14.20 -1.25 -13.90
C GLU A 119 -12.97 -0.48 -14.38
N ASP A 120 -13.04 0.85 -14.41
CA ASP A 120 -11.94 1.70 -14.84
C ASP A 120 -10.76 1.60 -13.86
N ILE A 121 -11.05 1.68 -12.55
CA ILE A 121 -10.01 1.64 -11.50
C ILE A 121 -9.23 0.32 -11.53
N ASN A 122 -9.88 -0.80 -11.87
CA ASN A 122 -9.21 -2.10 -11.97
C ASN A 122 -8.56 -2.37 -13.33
N LEU A 123 -8.77 -1.51 -14.33
CA LEU A 123 -8.18 -1.66 -15.66
C LEU A 123 -7.09 -0.62 -15.89
N HIS A 124 -7.29 0.29 -16.85
CA HIS A 124 -6.29 1.28 -17.24
C HIS A 124 -6.39 2.56 -16.43
N PHE A 125 -7.51 2.75 -15.74
CA PHE A 125 -7.86 3.94 -14.98
C PHE A 125 -7.54 5.24 -15.73
N THR A 126 -6.56 6.02 -15.26
CA THR A 126 -6.07 7.25 -15.88
C THR A 126 -4.69 7.10 -16.53
N GLY A 127 -4.13 5.88 -16.52
CA GLY A 127 -2.87 5.53 -17.18
C GLY A 127 -1.61 5.65 -16.31
N ASP A 128 -1.75 5.82 -14.99
CA ASP A 128 -0.62 6.08 -14.08
C ASP A 128 0.38 4.92 -14.06
N ILE A 129 -0.12 3.68 -13.92
CA ILE A 129 0.75 2.49 -13.91
C ILE A 129 1.46 2.32 -15.26
N HIS A 130 0.82 2.67 -16.38
CA HIS A 130 1.47 2.66 -17.70
C HIS A 130 2.62 3.68 -17.78
N ALA A 131 2.40 4.90 -17.28
CA ALA A 131 3.41 5.94 -17.23
C ALA A 131 4.60 5.53 -16.35
N ILE A 132 4.34 4.88 -15.21
CA ILE A 132 5.36 4.33 -14.31
C ILE A 132 6.15 3.22 -15.01
N GLY A 133 5.46 2.30 -15.69
CA GLY A 133 6.10 1.24 -16.46
C GLY A 133 6.98 1.78 -17.59
N ALA A 134 6.51 2.81 -18.30
CA ALA A 134 7.27 3.48 -19.35
C ALA A 134 8.52 4.16 -18.79
N ALA A 135 8.41 4.90 -17.68
CA ALA A 135 9.56 5.55 -17.04
C ALA A 135 10.60 4.52 -16.56
N ASN A 136 10.14 3.43 -15.93
CA ASN A 136 11.01 2.36 -15.46
C ASN A 136 11.78 1.68 -16.61
N ASN A 137 11.07 1.33 -17.68
CA ASN A 137 11.65 0.66 -18.83
C ASN A 137 12.50 1.59 -19.69
N LEU A 138 12.23 2.90 -19.71
CA LEU A 138 13.12 3.88 -20.33
C LEU A 138 14.48 3.90 -19.62
N LEU A 139 14.51 3.89 -18.29
CA LEU A 139 15.76 3.83 -17.54
C LEU A 139 16.55 2.55 -17.85
N ALA A 140 15.88 1.41 -17.92
CA ALA A 140 16.51 0.14 -18.33
C ALA A 140 17.07 0.22 -19.76
N ALA A 141 16.32 0.79 -20.71
CA ALA A 141 16.77 0.97 -22.08
C ALA A 141 17.98 1.93 -22.19
N MET A 142 17.97 3.02 -21.42
CA MET A 142 19.10 3.97 -21.38
C MET A 142 20.36 3.36 -20.76
N LEU A 143 20.20 2.53 -19.72
CA LEU A 143 21.29 1.76 -19.11
C LEU A 143 21.97 0.84 -20.13
N ASP A 144 21.20 -0.04 -20.79
CA ASP A 144 21.76 -0.98 -21.75
C ASP A 144 22.32 -0.27 -23.00
N ASN A 145 21.67 0.81 -23.46
CA ASN A 145 22.22 1.64 -24.52
C ASN A 145 23.55 2.30 -24.12
N HIS A 146 23.68 2.79 -22.89
CA HIS A 146 24.95 3.37 -22.43
C HIS A 146 26.08 2.35 -22.47
N ILE A 147 25.82 1.11 -22.05
CA ILE A 147 26.79 0.02 -22.12
C ILE A 147 27.14 -0.28 -23.58
N TYR A 148 26.12 -0.41 -24.45
CA TYR A 148 26.30 -0.68 -25.88
C TYR A 148 27.13 0.40 -26.60
N GLN A 149 26.93 1.68 -26.27
CA GLN A 149 27.58 2.82 -26.93
C GLN A 149 29.01 3.10 -26.43
N GLY A 150 29.57 2.23 -25.59
CA GLY A 150 30.96 2.32 -25.15
C GLY A 150 31.17 2.31 -23.64
N ASN A 151 30.10 2.21 -22.84
CA ASN A 151 30.15 2.02 -21.40
C ASN A 151 31.11 2.97 -20.67
N THR A 152 31.05 4.27 -20.95
CA THR A 152 32.02 5.25 -20.43
C THR A 152 31.95 5.44 -18.91
N LEU A 153 30.91 4.90 -18.25
CA LEU A 153 30.76 4.89 -16.79
C LEU A 153 31.40 3.65 -16.17
N GLY A 154 31.85 2.68 -16.97
CA GLY A 154 32.49 1.46 -16.48
C GLY A 154 31.55 0.52 -15.72
N ILE A 155 30.26 0.50 -16.11
CA ILE A 155 29.22 -0.33 -15.49
C ILE A 155 29.56 -1.80 -15.70
N ASP A 156 29.56 -2.58 -14.64
CA ASP A 156 29.68 -4.04 -14.72
C ASP A 156 28.28 -4.64 -14.97
N PRO A 157 28.02 -5.28 -16.13
CA PRO A 157 26.73 -5.87 -16.45
C PRO A 157 26.26 -6.94 -15.47
N GLU A 158 27.17 -7.62 -14.76
CA GLU A 158 26.83 -8.62 -13.75
C GLU A 158 26.38 -7.99 -12.42
N SER A 159 26.63 -6.69 -12.24
CA SER A 159 26.29 -5.94 -11.03
C SER A 159 25.03 -5.06 -11.17
N ILE A 160 24.32 -5.15 -12.30
CA ILE A 160 23.10 -4.40 -12.55
C ILE A 160 22.00 -4.85 -11.58
N THR A 161 21.48 -3.90 -10.82
CA THR A 161 20.39 -4.12 -9.87
C THR A 161 19.03 -3.72 -10.43
N TRP A 162 19.02 -2.81 -11.40
CA TRP A 162 17.81 -2.34 -12.06
C TRP A 162 17.15 -3.42 -12.91
N THR A 163 15.83 -3.46 -12.92
CA THR A 163 15.03 -4.47 -13.60
C THR A 163 14.05 -3.81 -14.56
N ARG A 164 13.61 -4.57 -15.56
CA ARG A 164 12.45 -4.17 -16.38
C ARG A 164 11.15 -4.47 -15.63
N CYS A 165 10.04 -3.95 -16.12
CA CYS A 165 8.75 -4.25 -15.55
C CYS A 165 7.62 -4.36 -16.57
N VAL A 166 6.57 -5.09 -16.19
CA VAL A 166 5.30 -5.18 -16.91
C VAL A 166 4.18 -5.43 -15.93
N ASP A 167 3.03 -4.77 -16.08
CA ASP A 167 1.90 -4.94 -15.15
C ASP A 167 1.02 -6.15 -15.52
N MET A 168 1.65 -7.31 -15.62
CA MET A 168 1.02 -8.60 -15.92
C MET A 168 1.59 -9.68 -15.02
N ASN A 169 0.77 -10.68 -14.68
CA ASN A 169 1.20 -11.83 -13.89
C ASN A 169 1.97 -12.85 -14.76
N ASP A 170 3.16 -12.49 -15.21
CA ASP A 170 3.95 -13.29 -16.14
C ASP A 170 5.21 -13.92 -15.50
N ARG A 171 5.05 -15.17 -15.04
CA ARG A 171 6.16 -15.93 -14.44
C ARG A 171 7.31 -16.23 -15.40
N GLN A 172 7.09 -16.16 -16.73
CA GLN A 172 8.09 -16.49 -17.73
C GLN A 172 9.22 -15.46 -17.77
N LEU A 173 8.94 -14.23 -17.34
CA LEU A 173 9.89 -13.11 -17.37
C LEU A 173 10.68 -12.93 -16.06
N ARG A 174 10.54 -13.84 -15.09
CA ARG A 174 11.26 -13.79 -13.80
C ARG A 174 12.78 -13.85 -13.96
N CYS A 175 13.26 -14.63 -14.92
CA CYS A 175 14.66 -14.73 -15.27
C CYS A 175 14.75 -14.82 -16.80
N VAL A 176 15.44 -13.88 -17.42
CA VAL A 176 15.65 -13.84 -18.86
C VAL A 176 17.12 -13.60 -19.16
N ARG A 177 17.53 -13.92 -20.38
CA ARG A 177 18.81 -13.47 -20.94
C ARG A 177 18.50 -12.60 -22.14
N ASP A 178 18.87 -11.33 -22.08
CA ASP A 178 18.62 -10.33 -23.12
C ASP A 178 19.91 -9.97 -23.85
N GLY A 179 19.88 -8.94 -24.71
CA GLY A 179 21.05 -8.48 -25.46
C GLY A 179 21.57 -9.49 -26.51
N LEU A 180 20.79 -10.52 -26.83
CA LEU A 180 21.15 -11.59 -27.78
C LEU A 180 20.95 -11.12 -29.23
N GLY A 181 21.52 -11.84 -30.20
CA GLY A 181 21.42 -11.51 -31.63
C GLY A 181 22.68 -10.85 -32.22
N GLY A 182 23.83 -11.00 -31.56
CA GLY A 182 25.12 -10.52 -32.07
C GLY A 182 25.28 -8.99 -31.97
N ARG A 183 26.04 -8.40 -32.89
CA ARG A 183 26.49 -6.99 -32.81
C ARG A 183 25.34 -5.96 -32.80
N THR A 184 24.18 -6.30 -33.36
CA THR A 184 22.99 -5.42 -33.37
C THR A 184 22.01 -5.73 -32.24
N GLY A 185 22.27 -6.79 -31.46
CA GLY A 185 21.38 -7.29 -30.41
C GLY A 185 21.57 -6.66 -29.04
N GLY A 186 22.68 -5.96 -28.81
CA GLY A 186 23.05 -5.39 -27.52
C GLY A 186 24.21 -6.14 -26.86
N VAL A 187 24.37 -6.00 -25.55
CA VAL A 187 25.36 -6.72 -24.75
C VAL A 187 24.63 -7.80 -23.96
N PRO A 188 24.91 -9.10 -24.19
CA PRO A 188 24.22 -10.17 -23.47
C PRO A 188 24.43 -10.09 -21.96
N ARG A 189 23.34 -10.12 -21.20
CA ARG A 189 23.35 -10.25 -19.73
C ARG A 189 22.13 -11.01 -19.25
N ASP A 190 22.19 -11.48 -18.01
CA ASP A 190 21.01 -12.00 -17.33
C ASP A 190 20.20 -10.81 -16.79
N ASP A 191 18.88 -10.88 -16.91
CA ASP A 191 17.95 -9.84 -16.49
C ASP A 191 16.67 -10.44 -15.89
N ARG A 192 15.81 -9.59 -15.33
CA ARG A 192 14.51 -9.99 -14.81
C ARG A 192 13.47 -8.90 -14.98
N PHE A 193 12.20 -9.31 -14.95
CA PHE A 193 11.06 -8.43 -14.88
C PHE A 193 10.38 -8.49 -13.51
N GLU A 194 9.91 -7.34 -13.07
CA GLU A 194 9.02 -7.21 -11.91
C GLU A 194 7.64 -6.74 -12.36
N ILE A 195 6.61 -7.03 -11.57
CA ILE A 195 5.32 -6.39 -11.81
C ILE A 195 5.46 -4.89 -11.57
N THR A 196 4.85 -4.03 -12.38
CA THR A 196 5.14 -2.57 -12.34
C THR A 196 4.98 -1.95 -10.96
N VAL A 197 3.99 -2.40 -10.18
CA VAL A 197 3.75 -1.94 -8.81
C VAL A 197 4.81 -2.37 -7.77
N ALA A 198 5.70 -3.29 -8.12
CA ALA A 198 6.85 -3.72 -7.31
C ALA A 198 8.09 -2.85 -7.52
N THR A 199 8.13 -2.03 -8.58
CA THR A 199 9.32 -1.25 -8.95
C THR A 199 9.63 -0.13 -7.95
N GLU A 200 10.91 0.24 -7.86
CA GLU A 200 11.31 1.44 -7.13
C GLU A 200 10.69 2.70 -7.74
N THR A 201 10.45 2.73 -9.05
CA THR A 201 9.76 3.84 -9.73
C THR A 201 8.37 4.09 -9.11
N MET A 202 7.59 3.03 -8.83
CA MET A 202 6.32 3.15 -8.12
C MET A 202 6.50 3.65 -6.68
N ALA A 203 7.51 3.17 -5.96
CA ALA A 203 7.79 3.62 -4.59
C ALA A 203 8.19 5.12 -4.54
N ILE A 204 9.02 5.57 -5.49
CA ILE A 204 9.41 6.97 -5.68
C ILE A 204 8.20 7.83 -6.00
N PHE A 205 7.38 7.39 -6.95
CA PHE A 205 6.14 8.06 -7.33
C PHE A 205 5.23 8.28 -6.11
N CYS A 206 5.08 7.25 -5.27
CA CYS A 206 4.25 7.34 -4.08
C CYS A 206 4.87 8.19 -2.96
N MET A 207 6.19 8.37 -2.94
CA MET A 207 6.88 9.16 -1.91
C MET A 207 7.16 10.61 -2.31
N ALA A 208 7.03 10.95 -3.60
CA ALA A 208 7.25 12.30 -4.09
C ALA A 208 6.17 13.28 -3.58
N SER A 209 6.58 14.48 -3.16
CA SER A 209 5.66 15.56 -2.77
C SER A 209 5.41 16.59 -3.88
N SER A 210 6.27 16.63 -4.90
CA SER A 210 6.18 17.54 -6.04
C SER A 210 6.94 16.97 -7.24
N VAL A 211 6.86 17.63 -8.40
CA VAL A 211 7.64 17.24 -9.60
C VAL A 211 9.14 17.37 -9.36
N ASP A 212 9.58 18.38 -8.60
CA ASP A 212 11.00 18.57 -8.30
C ASP A 212 11.51 17.53 -7.29
N ASP A 213 10.71 17.18 -6.27
CA ASP A 213 11.05 16.06 -5.38
C ASP A 213 11.06 14.73 -6.13
N LEU A 214 10.11 14.51 -7.04
CA LEU A 214 10.10 13.35 -7.94
C LEU A 214 11.42 13.25 -8.72
N LYS A 215 11.85 14.34 -9.38
CA LYS A 215 13.13 14.37 -10.12
C LYS A 215 14.33 14.12 -9.20
N ALA A 216 14.36 14.73 -8.02
CA ALA A 216 15.44 14.55 -7.06
C ALA A 216 15.53 13.08 -6.59
N ARG A 217 14.40 12.42 -6.37
CA ARG A 217 14.31 10.99 -6.03
C ARG A 217 14.75 10.10 -7.19
N LEU A 218 14.24 10.34 -8.39
CA LEU A 218 14.64 9.60 -9.60
C LEU A 218 16.16 9.68 -9.83
N ALA A 219 16.77 10.85 -9.62
CA ALA A 219 18.21 11.03 -9.75
C ALA A 219 19.06 10.15 -8.83
N ARG A 220 18.52 9.73 -7.68
CA ARG A 220 19.21 8.90 -6.67
C ARG A 220 19.05 7.39 -6.90
N ILE A 221 18.24 6.96 -7.86
CA ILE A 221 18.10 5.53 -8.20
C ILE A 221 19.48 4.97 -8.52
N ILE A 222 19.87 3.88 -7.86
CA ILE A 222 21.07 3.11 -8.18
C ILE A 222 20.68 2.02 -9.18
N VAL A 223 21.27 2.07 -10.38
CA VAL A 223 20.96 1.11 -11.45
C VAL A 223 21.88 -0.10 -11.45
N GLY A 224 23.05 0.02 -10.84
CA GLY A 224 24.07 -1.00 -10.75
C GLY A 224 25.37 -0.40 -10.24
N TYR A 225 26.47 -1.13 -10.46
CA TYR A 225 27.78 -0.70 -10.01
C TYR A 225 28.80 -0.77 -11.14
N THR A 226 29.89 -0.04 -10.95
CA THR A 226 31.07 -0.14 -11.80
C THR A 226 31.91 -1.38 -11.46
N TYR A 227 32.88 -1.72 -12.31
CA TYR A 227 33.85 -2.78 -12.01
C TYR A 227 34.67 -2.55 -10.72
N ASP A 228 34.84 -1.30 -10.29
CA ASP A 228 35.47 -0.94 -9.01
C ASP A 228 34.47 -0.78 -7.85
N GLY A 229 33.20 -1.17 -8.06
CA GLY A 229 32.18 -1.27 -7.02
C GLY A 229 31.47 0.05 -6.66
N LYS A 230 31.70 1.14 -7.40
CA LYS A 230 31.05 2.43 -7.19
C LYS A 230 29.61 2.40 -7.72
N PRO A 231 28.64 3.01 -7.02
CA PRO A 231 27.26 3.07 -7.49
C PRO A 231 27.16 3.94 -8.74
N VAL A 232 26.37 3.49 -9.70
CA VAL A 232 25.96 4.28 -10.87
C VAL A 232 24.48 4.60 -10.75
N THR A 233 24.12 5.86 -10.98
CA THR A 233 22.76 6.36 -10.78
C THR A 233 22.02 6.66 -12.07
N ALA A 234 20.69 6.79 -12.00
CA ALA A 234 19.90 7.32 -13.10
C ALA A 234 20.27 8.78 -13.44
N GLY A 235 20.81 9.53 -12.47
CA GLY A 235 21.42 10.85 -12.69
C GLY A 235 22.64 10.79 -13.61
N ASP A 236 23.54 9.83 -13.38
CA ASP A 236 24.74 9.64 -14.21
C ASP A 236 24.39 9.26 -15.65
N LEU A 237 23.31 8.51 -15.84
CA LEU A 237 22.74 8.17 -17.15
C LEU A 237 21.94 9.31 -17.79
N LYS A 238 21.74 10.44 -17.10
CA LYS A 238 20.95 11.60 -17.55
C LYS A 238 19.50 11.24 -17.89
N ALA A 239 18.93 10.21 -17.25
CA ALA A 239 17.58 9.71 -17.52
C ALA A 239 16.46 10.54 -16.84
N VAL A 240 16.82 11.26 -15.78
CA VAL A 240 15.87 11.90 -14.83
C VAL A 240 14.83 12.79 -15.52
N GLY A 241 15.25 13.67 -16.42
CA GLY A 241 14.33 14.60 -17.08
C GLY A 241 13.29 13.88 -17.95
N ALA A 242 13.71 12.83 -18.66
CA ALA A 242 12.83 12.07 -19.54
C ALA A 242 11.86 11.18 -18.73
N MET A 243 12.33 10.55 -17.64
CA MET A 243 11.45 9.83 -16.71
C MET A 243 10.41 10.75 -16.09
N ALA A 244 10.81 11.95 -15.63
CA ALA A 244 9.88 12.93 -15.07
C ALA A 244 8.86 13.44 -16.11
N ALA A 245 9.26 13.60 -17.37
CA ALA A 245 8.35 13.98 -18.44
C ALA A 245 7.27 12.91 -18.68
N LEU A 246 7.63 11.62 -18.63
CA LEU A 246 6.67 10.52 -18.72
C LEU A 246 5.68 10.48 -17.54
N LEU A 247 6.10 10.99 -16.37
CA LEU A 247 5.31 10.98 -15.13
C LEU A 247 4.57 12.31 -14.87
N LYS A 248 4.71 13.30 -15.75
CA LYS A 248 4.20 14.68 -15.56
C LYS A 248 2.72 14.73 -15.21
N ASP A 249 1.89 13.99 -15.94
CA ASP A 249 0.45 13.97 -15.71
C ASP A 249 0.09 12.88 -14.70
N ALA A 250 0.85 11.78 -14.67
CA ALA A 250 0.65 10.69 -13.74
C ALA A 250 0.68 11.18 -12.28
N ILE A 251 1.63 12.04 -11.89
CA ILE A 251 1.81 12.51 -10.50
C ILE A 251 0.59 13.26 -9.90
N LYS A 252 -0.35 13.71 -10.74
CA LYS A 252 -1.58 14.37 -10.31
C LYS A 252 -2.58 13.34 -9.75
N PRO A 253 -3.06 13.50 -8.50
CA PRO A 253 -4.03 12.60 -7.89
C PRO A 253 -5.31 12.45 -8.73
N ASN A 254 -5.83 11.23 -8.83
CA ASN A 254 -7.07 10.95 -9.54
C ASN A 254 -8.27 11.05 -8.58
N LEU A 255 -9.16 12.01 -8.82
CA LEU A 255 -10.42 12.16 -8.13
C LEU A 255 -11.49 11.25 -8.75
N VAL A 256 -12.16 10.50 -7.88
CA VAL A 256 -13.33 9.65 -8.12
C VAL A 256 -14.29 9.78 -6.93
N GLN A 257 -15.27 8.89 -6.80
CA GLN A 257 -16.28 8.95 -5.74
C GLN A 257 -16.63 7.59 -5.16
N THR A 258 -17.20 7.58 -3.95
CA THR A 258 -17.88 6.39 -3.41
C THR A 258 -19.28 6.22 -4.00
N LEU A 259 -19.93 5.09 -3.72
CA LEU A 259 -21.35 4.88 -4.05
C LEU A 259 -22.28 5.95 -3.44
N GLU A 260 -21.86 6.64 -2.36
CA GLU A 260 -22.61 7.73 -1.72
C GLU A 260 -22.14 9.13 -2.19
N GLY A 261 -21.27 9.20 -3.20
CA GLY A 261 -20.73 10.44 -3.74
C GLY A 261 -19.69 11.11 -2.84
N THR A 262 -19.07 10.37 -1.90
CA THR A 262 -17.96 10.88 -1.09
C THR A 262 -16.71 10.99 -1.97
N PRO A 263 -16.02 12.15 -1.98
CA PRO A 263 -14.80 12.34 -2.76
C PRO A 263 -13.68 11.36 -2.35
N ALA A 264 -13.04 10.73 -3.34
CA ALA A 264 -11.97 9.78 -3.12
C ALA A 264 -10.82 9.98 -4.11
N PHE A 265 -9.60 10.06 -3.59
CA PHE A 265 -8.38 10.02 -4.40
C PHE A 265 -7.87 8.59 -4.49
N VAL A 266 -7.67 8.10 -5.72
CA VAL A 266 -7.04 6.79 -5.97
C VAL A 266 -5.72 7.06 -6.70
N HIS A 267 -4.58 6.87 -6.05
CA HIS A 267 -3.31 7.31 -6.62
C HIS A 267 -2.09 6.58 -6.06
N GLY A 268 -1.33 5.94 -6.97
CA GLY A 268 -0.18 5.11 -6.62
C GLY A 268 -0.58 3.80 -5.94
N GLY A 269 0.30 2.80 -5.96
CA GLY A 269 -0.04 1.48 -5.42
C GLY A 269 1.16 0.56 -5.26
N PRO A 270 2.14 0.91 -4.41
CA PRO A 270 3.33 0.10 -4.22
C PRO A 270 2.98 -1.17 -3.45
N PHE A 271 3.81 -2.20 -3.62
CA PHE A 271 3.78 -3.38 -2.78
C PHE A 271 3.97 -3.04 -1.28
N ALA A 272 3.35 -3.83 -0.41
CA ALA A 272 3.43 -3.64 1.06
C ALA A 272 4.50 -4.53 1.73
N ASN A 273 5.20 -5.36 0.96
CA ASN A 273 6.33 -6.17 1.43
C ASN A 273 7.67 -5.48 1.13
N ILE A 274 8.06 -5.36 -0.14
CA ILE A 274 9.31 -4.73 -0.59
C ILE A 274 9.25 -3.20 -0.67
N ALA A 275 8.08 -2.63 -0.44
CA ALA A 275 7.87 -1.19 -0.33
C ALA A 275 6.85 -0.92 0.80
N HIS A 276 6.49 0.35 0.96
CA HIS A 276 5.72 0.83 2.11
C HIS A 276 4.20 0.59 2.01
N GLY A 277 3.68 0.14 0.86
CA GLY A 277 2.29 -0.31 0.75
C GLY A 277 1.20 0.75 0.95
N CYS A 278 1.49 2.04 0.73
CA CYS A 278 0.55 3.14 0.90
C CYS A 278 0.25 3.83 -0.43
N ASN A 279 -0.86 4.55 -0.53
CA ASN A 279 -1.09 5.47 -1.64
C ASN A 279 -0.05 6.61 -1.61
N SER A 280 0.00 7.41 -2.67
CA SER A 280 0.93 8.53 -2.78
C SER A 280 0.84 9.57 -1.64
N VAL A 281 1.96 10.24 -1.36
CA VAL A 281 2.05 11.41 -0.48
C VAL A 281 1.22 12.56 -1.02
N THR A 282 1.25 12.81 -2.34
CA THR A 282 0.46 13.88 -2.97
C THR A 282 -1.05 13.71 -2.73
N ALA A 283 -1.60 12.50 -2.92
CA ALA A 283 -3.02 12.26 -2.71
C ALA A 283 -3.43 12.37 -1.23
N THR A 284 -2.60 11.87 -0.31
CA THR A 284 -2.89 12.02 1.13
C THR A 284 -2.84 13.48 1.55
N ARG A 285 -1.84 14.24 1.09
CA ARG A 285 -1.78 15.69 1.37
C ARG A 285 -2.98 16.41 0.76
N MET A 286 -3.34 16.11 -0.48
CA MET A 286 -4.50 16.71 -1.14
C MET A 286 -5.80 16.44 -0.36
N ALA A 287 -6.01 15.20 0.11
CA ALA A 287 -7.14 14.86 0.96
C ALA A 287 -7.15 15.65 2.28
N MET A 288 -5.98 15.87 2.90
CA MET A 288 -5.84 16.68 4.11
C MET A 288 -6.04 18.18 3.85
N ARG A 289 -5.65 18.68 2.68
CA ARG A 289 -5.82 20.11 2.31
C ARG A 289 -7.26 20.46 1.96
N LEU A 290 -8.03 19.51 1.44
CA LEU A 290 -9.40 19.75 0.94
C LEU A 290 -10.49 19.21 1.88
N GLY A 291 -10.13 18.34 2.83
CA GLY A 291 -11.04 17.72 3.80
C GLY A 291 -10.71 18.10 5.23
N ASP A 292 -11.71 18.07 6.11
CA ASP A 292 -11.49 18.13 7.56
C ASP A 292 -10.95 16.80 8.10
N TYR A 293 -11.26 15.69 7.42
CA TYR A 293 -10.84 14.34 7.77
C TYR A 293 -10.35 13.60 6.53
N ALA A 294 -9.06 13.26 6.49
CA ALA A 294 -8.47 12.46 5.43
C ALA A 294 -8.38 10.99 5.89
N VAL A 295 -9.19 10.12 5.29
CA VAL A 295 -9.15 8.67 5.58
C VAL A 295 -8.24 7.99 4.58
N THR A 296 -7.21 7.31 5.06
CA THR A 296 -6.26 6.56 4.22
C THR A 296 -6.03 5.17 4.78
N GLU A 297 -5.45 4.28 3.98
CA GLU A 297 -5.08 2.94 4.43
C GLU A 297 -3.64 2.57 4.04
N ALA A 298 -3.12 1.50 4.65
CA ALA A 298 -1.87 0.85 4.28
C ALA A 298 -2.08 -0.64 4.06
N GLY A 299 -1.37 -1.26 3.11
CA GLY A 299 -1.52 -2.67 2.73
C GLY A 299 -1.15 -3.67 3.85
N PHE A 300 -1.70 -4.90 3.79
CA PHE A 300 -1.56 -5.93 4.85
C PHE A 300 -2.09 -5.49 6.23
N GLY A 301 -1.60 -6.11 7.31
CA GLY A 301 -1.93 -5.79 8.70
C GLY A 301 -1.04 -4.67 9.28
N ALA A 302 -1.31 -4.28 10.52
CA ALA A 302 -0.61 -3.16 11.16
C ALA A 302 0.89 -3.42 11.44
N ASP A 303 1.30 -4.68 11.47
CA ASP A 303 2.71 -5.10 11.58
C ASP A 303 3.54 -4.77 10.33
N LEU A 304 2.92 -4.60 9.16
CA LEU A 304 3.62 -4.22 7.93
C LEU A 304 3.12 -2.89 7.40
N GLY A 305 1.83 -2.78 7.10
CA GLY A 305 1.24 -1.59 6.49
C GLY A 305 1.35 -0.38 7.39
N ALA A 306 0.81 -0.48 8.61
CA ALA A 306 0.82 0.64 9.53
C ALA A 306 2.25 1.00 9.97
N GLU A 307 3.09 0.02 10.31
CA GLU A 307 4.52 0.28 10.60
C GLU A 307 5.18 1.09 9.48
N LYS A 308 5.08 0.65 8.22
CA LYS A 308 5.70 1.37 7.10
C LYS A 308 5.03 2.71 6.79
N PHE A 309 3.72 2.82 6.98
CA PHE A 309 3.04 4.11 6.88
C PHE A 309 3.61 5.09 7.90
N LEU A 310 3.84 4.65 9.13
CA LEU A 310 4.31 5.50 10.23
C LEU A 310 5.82 5.76 10.14
N ASP A 311 6.64 4.71 10.09
CA ASP A 311 8.10 4.82 10.13
C ASP A 311 8.74 5.27 8.81
N ILE A 312 8.07 5.10 7.67
CA ILE A 312 8.57 5.51 6.35
C ILE A 312 7.76 6.69 5.80
N LYS A 313 6.45 6.50 5.52
CA LYS A 313 5.65 7.54 4.83
C LYS A 313 5.51 8.80 5.69
N CYS A 314 5.01 8.69 6.91
CA CYS A 314 4.85 9.82 7.82
C CYS A 314 6.19 10.50 8.13
N ARG A 315 7.25 9.70 8.37
CA ARG A 315 8.59 10.24 8.63
C ARG A 315 9.14 11.06 7.47
N LEU A 316 9.14 10.50 6.26
CA LEU A 316 9.74 11.14 5.09
C LEU A 316 8.86 12.26 4.51
N ALA A 317 7.55 12.18 4.70
CA ALA A 317 6.61 13.19 4.22
C ALA A 317 6.23 14.21 5.30
N GLY A 318 6.69 14.08 6.55
CA GLY A 318 6.31 14.98 7.65
C GLY A 318 4.81 14.96 7.96
N LEU A 319 4.17 13.79 7.92
CA LEU A 319 2.74 13.64 8.23
C LEU A 319 2.55 13.15 9.67
N THR A 320 1.51 13.65 10.35
CA THR A 320 1.15 13.22 11.71
C THR A 320 -0.28 12.69 11.74
N PRO A 321 -0.50 11.39 11.96
CA PRO A 321 -1.84 10.82 12.09
C PRO A 321 -2.54 11.30 13.36
N SER A 322 -3.83 11.59 13.25
CA SER A 322 -4.69 11.97 14.38
C SER A 322 -5.37 10.77 15.04
N ALA A 323 -5.64 9.70 14.29
CA ALA A 323 -6.22 8.47 14.81
C ALA A 323 -5.85 7.25 13.95
N ALA A 324 -5.90 6.07 14.57
CA ALA A 324 -5.77 4.78 13.90
C ALA A 324 -7.04 3.93 14.09
N VAL A 325 -7.45 3.24 13.03
CA VAL A 325 -8.53 2.26 13.03
C VAL A 325 -7.94 0.88 12.76
N VAL A 326 -8.09 -0.06 13.69
CA VAL A 326 -7.65 -1.45 13.50
C VAL A 326 -8.87 -2.32 13.16
N VAL A 327 -8.96 -2.74 11.90
CA VAL A 327 -10.06 -3.57 11.40
C VAL A 327 -9.86 -5.03 11.76
N ALA A 328 -10.92 -5.68 12.26
CA ALA A 328 -10.96 -7.11 12.56
C ALA A 328 -12.32 -7.71 12.19
N THR A 329 -12.37 -9.02 12.03
CA THR A 329 -13.61 -9.81 11.93
C THR A 329 -13.52 -10.97 12.92
N VAL A 330 -14.67 -11.38 13.47
CA VAL A 330 -14.76 -12.55 14.36
C VAL A 330 -14.21 -13.80 13.66
N ARG A 331 -14.55 -13.97 12.38
CA ARG A 331 -14.10 -15.09 11.55
C ARG A 331 -12.57 -15.14 11.39
N ALA A 332 -11.91 -14.01 11.13
CA ALA A 332 -10.45 -13.95 11.03
C ALA A 332 -9.77 -14.23 12.38
N LEU A 333 -10.32 -13.72 13.47
CA LEU A 333 -9.81 -14.02 14.82
C LEU A 333 -9.97 -15.51 15.16
N LYS A 334 -11.11 -16.12 14.83
CA LYS A 334 -11.30 -17.58 14.95
C LYS A 334 -10.25 -18.38 14.17
N MET A 335 -9.88 -17.96 12.95
CA MET A 335 -8.76 -18.58 12.22
C MET A 335 -7.43 -18.43 12.96
N HIS A 336 -7.14 -17.26 13.53
CA HIS A 336 -5.97 -17.08 14.38
C HIS A 336 -5.98 -17.96 15.64
N GLY A 337 -7.17 -18.36 16.11
CA GLY A 337 -7.38 -19.33 17.18
C GLY A 337 -7.26 -20.81 16.76
N GLY A 338 -6.99 -21.07 15.47
CA GLY A 338 -6.72 -22.41 14.93
C GLY A 338 -7.83 -23.04 14.09
N LEU A 339 -8.95 -22.35 13.86
CA LEU A 339 -10.04 -22.88 13.02
C LEU A 339 -9.70 -22.85 11.52
N ALA A 340 -10.14 -23.87 10.80
CA ALA A 340 -10.07 -23.87 9.34
C ALA A 340 -11.14 -22.94 8.73
N LYS A 341 -10.96 -22.58 7.45
CA LYS A 341 -11.80 -21.59 6.76
C LYS A 341 -13.28 -22.03 6.65
N ASP A 342 -13.51 -23.32 6.49
CA ASP A 342 -14.80 -23.97 6.33
C ASP A 342 -15.55 -24.17 7.66
N GLU A 343 -14.91 -23.95 8.80
CA GLU A 343 -15.50 -24.10 10.14
C GLU A 343 -16.00 -22.77 10.73
N LEU A 344 -15.80 -21.64 10.03
CA LEU A 344 -16.00 -20.29 10.59
C LEU A 344 -17.46 -19.86 10.72
N SER A 345 -18.41 -20.61 10.19
CA SER A 345 -19.85 -20.28 10.20
C SER A 345 -20.55 -20.59 11.53
N HIS A 346 -19.90 -21.35 12.41
CA HIS A 346 -20.43 -21.69 13.73
C HIS A 346 -19.78 -20.85 14.82
N GLU A 347 -20.53 -20.59 15.89
CA GLU A 347 -20.00 -19.92 17.08
C GLU A 347 -18.88 -20.75 17.71
N ASP A 348 -17.74 -20.12 18.01
CA ASP A 348 -16.67 -20.74 18.80
C ASP A 348 -15.92 -19.66 19.61
N LEU A 349 -16.42 -19.40 20.82
CA LEU A 349 -15.83 -18.43 21.74
C LEU A 349 -14.42 -18.85 22.20
N ALA A 350 -14.15 -20.16 22.31
CA ALA A 350 -12.85 -20.65 22.75
C ALA A 350 -11.76 -20.42 21.69
N ALA A 351 -12.08 -20.64 20.41
CA ALA A 351 -11.18 -20.29 19.32
C ALA A 351 -11.03 -18.78 19.18
N LEU A 352 -12.12 -18.02 19.30
CA LEU A 352 -12.06 -16.56 19.29
C LEU A 352 -11.13 -16.02 20.39
N GLU A 353 -11.24 -16.54 21.62
CA GLU A 353 -10.39 -16.18 22.76
C GLU A 353 -8.90 -16.48 22.48
N ARG A 354 -8.58 -17.64 21.87
CA ARG A 354 -7.20 -17.97 21.47
C ARG A 354 -6.67 -17.09 20.33
N GLY A 355 -7.53 -16.55 19.48
CA GLY A 355 -7.16 -15.71 18.34
C GLY A 355 -7.07 -14.21 18.62
N LEU A 356 -7.83 -13.74 19.62
CA LEU A 356 -7.85 -12.36 20.10
C LEU A 356 -6.48 -11.74 20.39
N PRO A 357 -5.47 -12.47 20.91
CA PRO A 357 -4.12 -11.93 21.07
C PRO A 357 -3.53 -11.27 19.81
N ASN A 358 -3.90 -11.71 18.60
CA ASN A 358 -3.47 -11.06 17.36
C ASN A 358 -3.95 -9.60 17.29
N LEU A 359 -5.25 -9.36 17.48
CA LEU A 359 -5.84 -8.03 17.52
C LEU A 359 -5.24 -7.19 18.65
N LEU A 360 -5.17 -7.76 19.84
CA LEU A 360 -4.69 -7.04 21.02
C LEU A 360 -3.24 -6.57 20.85
N ARG A 361 -2.38 -7.37 20.21
CA ARG A 361 -1.00 -6.96 19.88
C ARG A 361 -0.97 -5.81 18.87
N HIS A 362 -1.78 -5.85 17.81
CA HIS A 362 -1.86 -4.74 16.85
C HIS A 362 -2.34 -3.45 17.50
N VAL A 363 -3.36 -3.52 18.36
CA VAL A 363 -3.88 -2.39 19.12
C VAL A 363 -2.81 -1.83 20.07
N ALA A 364 -2.12 -2.70 20.83
CA ALA A 364 -1.02 -2.30 21.70
C ALA A 364 0.15 -1.67 20.92
N ASN A 365 0.43 -2.13 19.70
CA ASN A 365 1.43 -1.49 18.86
C ASN A 365 1.03 -0.05 18.50
N MET A 366 -0.20 0.17 18.01
CA MET A 366 -0.66 1.52 17.66
C MET A 366 -0.62 2.49 18.85
N LYS A 367 -1.05 2.01 20.02
CA LYS A 367 -1.11 2.81 21.25
C LYS A 367 0.26 3.01 21.89
N ASP A 368 0.97 1.92 22.19
CA ASP A 368 2.15 1.96 23.07
C ASP A 368 3.46 2.21 22.32
N VAL A 369 3.56 1.75 21.06
CA VAL A 369 4.76 1.97 20.24
C VAL A 369 4.68 3.31 19.53
N TYR A 370 3.53 3.61 18.91
CA TYR A 370 3.36 4.80 18.08
C TYR A 370 2.60 5.94 18.76
N GLY A 371 2.00 5.75 19.94
CA GLY A 371 1.33 6.82 20.67
C GLY A 371 0.07 7.35 19.98
N LEU A 372 -0.61 6.53 19.18
CA LEU A 372 -1.78 6.94 18.41
C LEU A 372 -3.10 6.62 19.14
N PRO A 373 -4.03 7.59 19.22
CA PRO A 373 -5.42 7.31 19.57
C PRO A 373 -5.99 6.25 18.63
N THR A 374 -6.52 5.16 19.19
CA THR A 374 -6.87 3.95 18.43
C THR A 374 -8.29 3.49 18.74
N VAL A 375 -9.04 3.09 17.71
CA VAL A 375 -10.33 2.39 17.80
C VAL A 375 -10.24 1.07 17.01
N VAL A 376 -10.93 0.04 17.48
CA VAL A 376 -11.12 -1.21 16.74
C VAL A 376 -12.42 -1.12 15.94
N ALA A 377 -12.37 -1.48 14.66
CA ALA A 377 -13.57 -1.64 13.84
C ALA A 377 -13.85 -3.14 13.64
N ILE A 378 -14.96 -3.62 14.17
CA ILE A 378 -15.41 -5.00 13.99
C ILE A 378 -16.34 -5.04 12.78
N ASN A 379 -15.87 -5.54 11.64
CA ASN A 379 -16.72 -5.74 10.47
C ASN A 379 -17.67 -6.92 10.72
N ARG A 380 -18.97 -6.62 10.78
CA ARG A 380 -20.04 -7.60 11.03
C ARG A 380 -20.20 -8.55 9.85
N PHE A 381 -20.28 -9.85 10.13
CA PHE A 381 -20.74 -10.86 9.19
C PHE A 381 -22.09 -11.47 9.63
N PRO A 382 -22.90 -11.99 8.68
CA PRO A 382 -24.21 -12.57 9.00
C PRO A 382 -24.19 -13.74 9.99
N THR A 383 -23.06 -14.43 10.12
CA THR A 383 -22.89 -15.60 11.00
C THR A 383 -22.33 -15.24 12.36
N ASP A 384 -21.89 -14.00 12.58
CA ASP A 384 -21.30 -13.59 13.85
C ASP A 384 -22.42 -13.52 14.91
N THR A 385 -22.17 -14.09 16.09
CA THR A 385 -23.14 -14.03 17.19
C THR A 385 -22.88 -12.81 18.08
N GLU A 386 -23.93 -12.33 18.78
CA GLU A 386 -23.76 -11.23 19.74
C GLU A 386 -22.79 -11.59 20.87
N ALA A 387 -22.68 -12.88 21.25
CA ALA A 387 -21.70 -13.33 22.24
C ALA A 387 -20.26 -13.20 21.72
N GLU A 388 -20.00 -13.56 20.46
CA GLU A 388 -18.69 -13.37 19.84
C GLU A 388 -18.31 -11.89 19.72
N LEU A 389 -19.25 -11.05 19.28
CA LEU A 389 -19.04 -9.60 19.16
C LEU A 389 -18.75 -8.96 20.51
N GLU A 390 -19.51 -9.32 21.56
CA GLU A 390 -19.31 -8.78 22.90
C GLU A 390 -17.98 -9.23 23.51
N LEU A 391 -17.54 -10.48 23.26
CA LEU A 391 -16.22 -10.94 23.70
C LEU A 391 -15.10 -10.07 23.11
N VAL A 392 -15.17 -9.73 21.81
CA VAL A 392 -14.17 -8.83 21.21
C VAL A 392 -14.20 -7.45 21.87
N ARG A 393 -15.39 -6.89 22.11
CA ARG A 393 -15.57 -5.58 22.77
C ARG A 393 -15.04 -5.57 24.20
N GLU A 394 -15.29 -6.62 24.98
CA GLU A 394 -14.77 -6.79 26.33
C GLU A 394 -13.24 -6.78 26.35
N ARG A 395 -12.60 -7.58 25.50
CA ARG A 395 -11.13 -7.67 25.43
C ARG A 395 -10.49 -6.37 24.94
N CYS A 396 -11.15 -5.60 24.09
CA CYS A 396 -10.67 -4.26 23.70
C CYS A 396 -10.78 -3.25 24.86
N ARG A 397 -11.87 -3.29 25.64
CA ARG A 397 -12.06 -2.43 26.82
C ARG A 397 -10.99 -2.64 27.89
N GLU A 398 -10.50 -3.87 28.07
CA GLU A 398 -9.38 -4.16 28.97
C GLU A 398 -8.08 -3.42 28.61
N LEU A 399 -7.86 -3.11 27.33
CA LEU A 399 -6.76 -2.27 26.85
C LEU A 399 -7.08 -0.76 26.87
N GLY A 400 -8.27 -0.40 27.33
CA GLY A 400 -8.78 0.98 27.29
C GLY A 400 -9.07 1.46 25.86
N VAL A 401 -9.42 0.55 24.96
CA VAL A 401 -9.69 0.85 23.54
C VAL A 401 -11.14 0.54 23.21
N GLU A 402 -11.79 1.48 22.53
CA GLU A 402 -13.16 1.33 22.04
C GLU A 402 -13.19 0.39 20.83
N ALA A 403 -14.21 -0.46 20.76
CA ALA A 403 -14.44 -1.36 19.64
C ALA A 403 -15.83 -1.11 19.05
N ALA A 404 -15.84 -0.40 17.93
CA ALA A 404 -17.05 -0.01 17.21
C ALA A 404 -17.43 -1.10 16.20
N LEU A 405 -18.72 -1.42 16.16
CA LEU A 405 -19.25 -2.32 15.15
C LEU A 405 -19.39 -1.57 13.81
N SER A 406 -19.07 -2.26 12.71
CA SER A 406 -19.15 -1.72 11.35
C SER A 406 -19.99 -2.66 10.49
N ASP A 407 -21.10 -2.15 9.97
CA ASP A 407 -21.98 -2.85 9.02
C ASP A 407 -22.02 -2.14 7.66
N VAL A 408 -20.91 -1.48 7.30
CA VAL A 408 -20.81 -0.65 6.10
C VAL A 408 -20.95 -1.44 4.80
N TRP A 409 -20.60 -2.72 4.82
CA TRP A 409 -20.78 -3.61 3.67
C TRP A 409 -22.26 -3.79 3.32
N ALA A 410 -23.13 -3.95 4.32
CA ALA A 410 -24.55 -4.12 4.10
C ALA A 410 -25.32 -2.79 4.06
N GLN A 411 -24.88 -1.76 4.79
CA GLN A 411 -25.66 -0.54 5.02
C GLN A 411 -25.01 0.75 4.48
N GLY A 412 -23.85 0.67 3.83
CA GLY A 412 -23.11 1.85 3.36
C GLY A 412 -22.66 2.72 4.55
N GLY A 413 -22.61 4.04 4.37
CA GLY A 413 -22.19 4.96 5.41
C GLY A 413 -23.04 4.90 6.68
N ALA A 414 -24.32 4.50 6.58
CA ALA A 414 -25.19 4.38 7.76
C ALA A 414 -24.67 3.32 8.75
N GLY A 415 -24.09 2.24 8.24
CA GLY A 415 -23.45 1.19 9.03
C GLY A 415 -22.07 1.58 9.59
N GLY A 416 -21.56 2.77 9.27
CA GLY A 416 -20.28 3.30 9.71
C GLY A 416 -20.38 4.45 10.71
N THR A 417 -21.59 4.87 11.09
CA THR A 417 -21.83 6.03 11.96
C THR A 417 -21.19 5.88 13.35
N GLU A 418 -21.35 4.72 14.00
CA GLU A 418 -20.74 4.43 15.33
C GLU A 418 -19.21 4.58 15.26
N LEU A 419 -18.58 4.01 14.24
CA LEU A 419 -17.14 4.13 14.02
C LEU A 419 -16.73 5.58 13.72
N ALA A 420 -17.51 6.31 12.92
CA ALA A 420 -17.23 7.70 12.57
C ALA A 420 -17.25 8.61 13.81
N GLU A 421 -18.25 8.45 14.68
CA GLU A 421 -18.35 9.19 15.95
C GLU A 421 -17.16 8.90 16.87
N ALA A 422 -16.79 7.61 17.01
CA ALA A 422 -15.62 7.21 17.79
C ALA A 422 -14.32 7.83 17.23
N VAL A 423 -14.13 7.83 15.92
CA VAL A 423 -12.96 8.43 15.25
C VAL A 423 -12.91 9.95 15.44
N VAL A 424 -14.04 10.65 15.34
CA VAL A 424 -14.10 12.10 15.60
C VAL A 424 -13.64 12.41 17.02
N LYS A 425 -14.17 11.67 18.01
CA LYS A 425 -13.78 11.81 19.42
C LYS A 425 -12.29 11.54 19.66
N LEU A 426 -11.69 10.58 18.94
CA LEU A 426 -10.25 10.31 19.03
C LEU A 426 -9.41 11.44 18.41
N CYS A 427 -9.85 12.02 17.30
CA CYS A 427 -9.13 13.10 16.61
C CYS A 427 -9.09 14.43 17.41
N GLU A 428 -9.94 14.56 18.43
CA GLU A 428 -9.97 15.69 19.37
C GLU A 428 -9.02 15.51 20.57
N GLN A 429 -8.50 14.29 20.78
CA GLN A 429 -7.55 14.00 21.85
C GLN A 429 -6.13 14.44 21.47
N PRO A 430 -5.29 14.83 22.46
CA PRO A 430 -3.88 15.09 22.20
C PRO A 430 -3.18 13.79 21.77
N GLY A 431 -2.49 13.83 20.62
CA GLY A 431 -1.64 12.75 20.16
C GLY A 431 -0.22 12.87 20.71
N ASP A 432 0.47 11.73 20.82
CA ASP A 432 1.89 11.65 21.16
C ASP A 432 2.58 10.73 20.13
N PHE A 433 2.42 11.09 18.86
CA PHE A 433 2.89 10.27 17.75
C PHE A 433 4.41 10.10 17.80
N ARG A 434 4.85 8.84 17.80
CA ARG A 434 6.27 8.44 17.89
C ARG A 434 6.58 7.39 16.83
N PHE A 435 7.87 7.24 16.56
CA PHE A 435 8.40 6.21 15.67
C PHE A 435 8.89 4.98 16.45
N ALA A 436 8.92 3.80 15.81
CA ALA A 436 9.44 2.60 16.46
C ALA A 436 10.97 2.66 16.69
N TYR A 437 11.69 3.49 15.92
CA TYR A 437 13.14 3.64 15.98
C TYR A 437 13.64 5.02 15.54
N GLY A 438 14.83 5.42 16.02
CA GLY A 438 15.59 6.58 15.53
C GLY A 438 16.43 6.26 14.29
N LEU A 439 16.92 7.29 13.57
CA LEU A 439 17.73 7.10 12.36
C LEU A 439 19.23 6.98 12.61
N ASP A 440 19.71 7.36 13.79
CA ASP A 440 21.14 7.44 14.13
C ASP A 440 21.79 6.06 14.41
N GLY A 441 20.98 5.00 14.56
CA GLY A 441 21.45 3.64 14.81
C GLY A 441 21.90 2.90 13.54
N SER A 442 22.51 1.73 13.73
CA SER A 442 22.86 0.84 12.60
C SER A 442 21.62 0.32 11.87
N ILE A 443 21.81 -0.26 10.68
CA ILE A 443 20.73 -0.92 9.95
C ILE A 443 20.14 -2.05 10.81
N GLU A 444 21.01 -2.84 11.44
CA GLU A 444 20.67 -3.92 12.36
C GLU A 444 19.87 -3.44 13.56
N ASP A 445 20.23 -2.30 14.16
CA ASP A 445 19.51 -1.76 15.31
C ASP A 445 18.06 -1.40 14.95
N LYS A 446 17.86 -0.84 13.76
CA LYS A 446 16.51 -0.50 13.28
C LYS A 446 15.69 -1.74 12.96
N LEU A 447 16.29 -2.74 12.30
CA LEU A 447 15.64 -4.03 12.06
C LEU A 447 15.24 -4.70 13.39
N ARG A 448 16.15 -4.74 14.37
CA ARG A 448 15.91 -5.28 15.70
C ARG A 448 14.82 -4.51 16.44
N ALA A 449 14.82 -3.18 16.36
CA ALA A 449 13.79 -2.36 16.99
C ALA A 449 12.38 -2.68 16.46
N VAL A 450 12.23 -2.84 15.14
CA VAL A 450 10.94 -3.27 14.56
C VAL A 450 10.56 -4.66 15.05
N VAL A 451 11.48 -5.62 15.02
CA VAL A 451 11.21 -7.00 15.47
C VAL A 451 10.80 -7.05 16.95
N GLN A 452 11.51 -6.34 17.83
CA GLN A 452 11.26 -6.38 19.26
C GLN A 452 10.04 -5.56 19.67
N ARG A 453 9.85 -4.37 19.10
CA ARG A 453 8.79 -3.45 19.52
C ARG A 453 7.48 -3.68 18.79
N VAL A 454 7.52 -3.97 17.49
CA VAL A 454 6.33 -4.14 16.65
C VAL A 454 5.96 -5.62 16.56
N TYR A 455 6.91 -6.49 16.17
CA TYR A 455 6.57 -7.90 15.97
C TYR A 455 6.48 -8.67 17.30
N ARG A 456 7.13 -8.13 18.34
CA ARG A 456 7.31 -8.76 19.67
C ARG A 456 8.10 -10.07 19.57
N GLY A 457 9.05 -10.11 18.64
CA GLY A 457 10.07 -11.15 18.54
C GLY A 457 11.26 -10.87 19.46
N ARG A 458 12.14 -11.85 19.61
CA ARG A 458 13.32 -11.78 20.48
C ARG A 458 14.45 -10.96 19.86
N ASP A 459 14.84 -11.28 18.64
CA ASP A 459 15.99 -10.68 17.95
C ASP A 459 15.92 -10.93 16.43
N ILE A 460 16.93 -10.46 15.71
CA ILE A 460 17.21 -10.78 14.30
C ILE A 460 18.39 -11.75 14.18
N GLU A 461 18.37 -12.59 13.16
CA GLU A 461 19.52 -13.36 12.70
C GLU A 461 19.93 -12.85 11.32
N VAL A 462 21.11 -12.26 11.19
CA VAL A 462 21.60 -11.72 9.92
C VAL A 462 22.49 -12.76 9.24
N LEU A 463 22.09 -13.22 8.05
CA LEU A 463 22.89 -14.17 7.28
C LEU A 463 24.14 -13.50 6.67
N PRO A 464 25.19 -14.28 6.31
CA PRO A 464 26.46 -13.72 5.81
C PRO A 464 26.32 -12.78 4.61
N GLU A 465 25.45 -13.11 3.66
CA GLU A 465 25.17 -12.25 2.48
C GLU A 465 24.55 -10.91 2.89
N ALA A 466 23.52 -10.94 3.73
CA ALA A 466 22.90 -9.73 4.29
C ALA A 466 23.91 -8.89 5.07
N ALA A 467 24.80 -9.51 5.86
CA ALA A 467 25.83 -8.79 6.62
C ALA A 467 26.82 -8.06 5.68
N ALA A 468 27.24 -8.70 4.59
CA ALA A 468 28.10 -8.06 3.58
C ALA A 468 27.38 -6.87 2.91
N GLN A 469 26.10 -7.03 2.57
CA GLN A 469 25.28 -5.98 1.98
C GLN A 469 25.06 -4.80 2.94
N ILE A 470 24.78 -5.07 4.22
CA ILE A 470 24.65 -4.04 5.27
C ILE A 470 25.96 -3.25 5.41
N ASN A 471 27.11 -3.93 5.46
CA ASN A 471 28.42 -3.27 5.55
C ASN A 471 28.66 -2.36 4.34
N ARG A 472 28.30 -2.83 3.14
CA ARG A 472 28.41 -2.03 1.91
C ARG A 472 27.51 -0.79 1.96
N LEU A 473 26.23 -0.94 2.31
CA LEU A 473 25.29 0.18 2.40
C LEU A 473 25.71 1.20 3.47
N THR A 474 26.27 0.71 4.58
CA THR A 474 26.84 1.56 5.64
C THR A 474 28.04 2.35 5.13
N ALA A 475 28.97 1.71 4.41
CA ALA A 475 30.11 2.37 3.79
C ALA A 475 29.70 3.41 2.72
N LEU A 476 28.56 3.21 2.05
CA LEU A 476 27.95 4.17 1.13
C LEU A 476 27.18 5.29 1.84
N GLY A 477 27.19 5.34 3.18
CA GLY A 477 26.54 6.39 3.97
C GLY A 477 25.02 6.25 4.06
N MET A 478 24.45 5.10 3.70
CA MET A 478 22.99 4.87 3.64
C MET A 478 22.41 4.38 4.97
N ALA A 479 23.26 4.17 5.98
CA ALA A 479 22.84 3.66 7.29
C ALA A 479 21.83 4.56 8.00
N HIS A 480 21.62 5.81 7.59
CA HIS A 480 20.60 6.70 8.18
C HIS A 480 19.18 6.49 7.62
N MET A 481 19.00 5.69 6.56
CA MET A 481 17.69 5.50 5.93
C MET A 481 16.74 4.62 6.79
N PRO A 482 15.42 4.84 6.76
CA PRO A 482 14.42 3.91 7.31
C PRO A 482 14.56 2.48 6.75
N VAL A 483 14.04 1.50 7.49
CA VAL A 483 14.04 0.09 7.07
C VAL A 483 12.63 -0.36 6.67
N CYS A 484 12.56 -1.20 5.64
CA CYS A 484 11.34 -1.81 5.12
C CYS A 484 11.53 -3.34 5.17
N ILE A 485 10.94 -4.00 6.17
CA ILE A 485 11.06 -5.45 6.31
C ILE A 485 10.06 -6.14 5.38
N ALA A 486 10.59 -6.98 4.49
CA ALA A 486 9.82 -7.80 3.56
C ALA A 486 9.74 -9.23 4.10
N LYS A 487 8.70 -9.47 4.91
CA LYS A 487 8.33 -10.79 5.47
C LYS A 487 6.95 -11.23 5.01
N THR A 488 6.55 -12.44 5.41
CA THR A 488 5.17 -12.90 5.25
C THR A 488 4.18 -11.95 5.94
N GLN A 489 3.07 -11.69 5.28
CA GLN A 489 1.95 -10.93 5.83
C GLN A 489 1.08 -11.76 6.78
N TYR A 490 1.25 -13.09 6.84
CA TYR A 490 0.34 -14.00 7.54
C TYR A 490 0.71 -14.29 9.00
N SER A 491 1.78 -13.68 9.50
CA SER A 491 2.28 -13.88 10.88
C SER A 491 3.08 -12.65 11.31
N PHE A 492 3.15 -12.40 12.62
CA PHE A 492 4.12 -11.44 13.18
C PHE A 492 5.57 -11.92 12.97
N SER A 493 5.81 -13.23 12.94
CA SER A 493 7.11 -13.81 12.58
C SER A 493 7.31 -13.85 11.06
N ASP A 494 8.48 -14.33 10.63
CA ASP A 494 8.78 -14.68 9.25
C ASP A 494 8.26 -16.07 8.82
N ASP A 495 7.57 -16.77 9.73
CA ASP A 495 6.92 -18.08 9.49
C ASP A 495 5.41 -17.92 9.41
N LYS A 496 4.87 -18.13 8.20
CA LYS A 496 3.44 -17.96 7.89
C LYS A 496 2.51 -18.90 8.67
N THR A 497 3.03 -19.97 9.28
CA THR A 497 2.23 -20.96 10.00
C THR A 497 1.98 -20.57 11.46
N LYS A 498 2.73 -19.59 11.99
CA LYS A 498 2.60 -19.12 13.38
C LYS A 498 1.51 -18.05 13.49
N LEU A 499 0.28 -18.49 13.66
CA LEU A 499 -0.89 -17.62 13.82
C LEU A 499 -0.99 -16.99 15.23
N GLY A 500 -1.97 -16.11 15.43
CA GLY A 500 -2.21 -15.47 16.73
C GLY A 500 -1.15 -14.40 17.02
N ALA A 501 -0.58 -14.44 18.21
CA ALA A 501 0.46 -13.53 18.68
C ALA A 501 1.68 -14.35 19.14
N PRO A 502 2.47 -14.93 18.20
CA PRO A 502 3.59 -15.79 18.56
C PRO A 502 4.62 -15.04 19.40
N GLU A 503 5.30 -15.75 20.30
CA GLU A 503 6.36 -15.22 21.15
C GLU A 503 7.69 -15.95 20.88
N ASP A 504 8.79 -15.46 21.42
CA ASP A 504 10.08 -16.15 21.44
C ASP A 504 10.67 -16.54 20.06
N PHE A 505 10.29 -15.84 19.00
CA PHE A 505 10.82 -16.05 17.66
C PHE A 505 11.93 -15.05 17.30
N THR A 506 12.84 -15.49 16.42
CA THR A 506 13.85 -14.66 15.77
C THR A 506 13.47 -14.47 14.32
N VAL A 507 13.74 -13.30 13.74
CA VAL A 507 13.54 -13.04 12.30
C VAL A 507 14.85 -13.18 11.56
N THR A 508 14.92 -14.07 10.57
CA THR A 508 16.12 -14.28 9.76
C THR A 508 16.15 -13.28 8.60
N VAL A 509 17.21 -12.47 8.51
CA VAL A 509 17.47 -11.51 7.43
C VAL A 509 18.41 -12.14 6.42
N ARG A 510 17.90 -12.42 5.22
CA ARG A 510 18.62 -13.16 4.16
C ARG A 510 19.38 -12.25 3.21
N GLU A 511 18.74 -11.16 2.84
CA GLU A 511 19.25 -10.21 1.86
C GLU A 511 18.80 -8.79 2.25
N VAL A 512 19.63 -7.80 1.97
CA VAL A 512 19.38 -6.38 2.19
C VAL A 512 19.68 -5.60 0.92
N LYS A 513 18.69 -4.84 0.46
CA LYS A 513 18.77 -3.98 -0.72
C LYS A 513 18.50 -2.54 -0.33
N VAL A 514 18.84 -1.61 -1.21
CA VAL A 514 18.48 -0.20 -1.04
C VAL A 514 17.56 0.24 -2.17
N SER A 515 16.50 0.97 -1.81
CA SER A 515 15.71 1.78 -2.73
C SER A 515 16.10 3.23 -2.49
N ALA A 516 17.23 3.64 -3.09
CA ALA A 516 17.91 4.91 -2.78
C ALA A 516 17.10 6.14 -3.22
N GLY A 517 16.35 6.04 -4.32
CA GLY A 517 15.43 7.09 -4.74
C GLY A 517 14.19 7.15 -3.84
N ALA A 518 13.64 6.00 -3.46
CA ALA A 518 12.50 5.94 -2.54
C ALA A 518 12.87 6.38 -1.11
N GLY A 519 14.12 6.15 -0.71
CA GLY A 519 14.71 6.63 0.54
C GLY A 519 14.62 5.63 1.69
N PHE A 520 14.67 4.32 1.43
CA PHE A 520 14.65 3.28 2.47
C PHE A 520 15.46 2.03 2.08
N ILE A 521 15.80 1.23 3.08
CA ILE A 521 16.51 -0.04 2.96
C ILE A 521 15.51 -1.19 3.06
N VAL A 522 15.54 -2.14 2.13
CA VAL A 522 14.65 -3.30 2.10
C VAL A 522 15.37 -4.51 2.68
N ALA A 523 14.83 -5.12 3.74
CA ALA A 523 15.37 -6.34 4.34
C ALA A 523 14.45 -7.53 4.03
N LEU A 524 14.95 -8.50 3.27
CA LEU A 524 14.20 -9.69 2.86
C LEU A 524 14.40 -10.82 3.88
N THR A 525 13.31 -11.36 4.41
CA THR A 525 13.36 -12.47 5.38
C THR A 525 13.08 -13.83 4.75
N GLY A 526 12.49 -13.84 3.55
CA GLY A 526 12.17 -15.03 2.78
C GLY A 526 12.07 -14.69 1.29
N ASP A 527 11.63 -15.66 0.49
CA ASP A 527 11.45 -15.46 -0.94
C ASP A 527 10.26 -14.55 -1.19
N VAL A 528 10.52 -13.34 -1.70
CA VAL A 528 9.47 -12.39 -2.04
C VAL A 528 9.23 -12.42 -3.55
N LEU A 529 8.05 -12.86 -3.95
CA LEU A 529 7.62 -12.87 -5.34
C LEU A 529 7.30 -11.45 -5.82
N THR A 530 8.21 -10.85 -6.59
CA THR A 530 8.03 -9.54 -7.26
C THR A 530 7.36 -9.66 -8.63
N MET A 531 7.20 -10.88 -9.15
CA MET A 531 6.45 -11.18 -10.38
C MET A 531 5.51 -12.37 -10.12
N PRO A 532 4.21 -12.13 -9.85
CA PRO A 532 3.22 -13.19 -9.68
C PRO A 532 3.00 -13.97 -10.99
N GLY A 533 2.43 -15.16 -10.89
CA GLY A 533 2.05 -15.96 -12.06
C GLY A 533 0.55 -16.20 -12.11
N LEU A 534 0.00 -16.36 -13.31
CA LEU A 534 -1.41 -16.78 -13.48
C LEU A 534 -1.67 -18.19 -12.89
N PRO A 535 -2.89 -18.45 -12.37
CA PRO A 535 -3.29 -19.78 -11.89
C PRO A 535 -3.58 -20.74 -13.06
N LYS A 536 -3.98 -21.98 -12.72
CA LYS A 536 -4.35 -23.00 -13.72
C LYS A 536 -5.58 -22.60 -14.57
N SER A 537 -6.58 -21.95 -13.97
CA SER A 537 -7.72 -21.34 -14.68
C SER A 537 -7.78 -19.85 -14.29
N PRO A 538 -7.16 -18.97 -15.08
CA PRO A 538 -7.15 -17.53 -14.83
C PRO A 538 -8.55 -16.91 -14.98
N ALA A 539 -8.82 -15.84 -14.24
CA ALA A 539 -10.02 -15.03 -14.43
C ALA A 539 -10.17 -14.53 -15.88
N ALA A 540 -9.04 -14.31 -16.57
CA ALA A 540 -8.99 -13.95 -17.99
C ALA A 540 -9.84 -14.84 -18.91
N GLU A 541 -10.02 -16.13 -18.61
CA GLU A 541 -10.85 -17.04 -19.43
C GLU A 541 -12.34 -16.70 -19.40
N ARG A 542 -12.77 -15.89 -18.43
CA ARG A 542 -14.18 -15.55 -18.17
C ARG A 542 -14.47 -14.06 -18.34
N ILE A 543 -13.44 -13.23 -18.50
CA ILE A 543 -13.61 -11.79 -18.75
C ILE A 543 -14.01 -11.60 -20.21
N ASP A 544 -15.09 -10.87 -20.44
CA ASP A 544 -15.59 -10.58 -21.79
C ASP A 544 -16.27 -9.20 -21.84
N VAL A 545 -16.45 -8.67 -23.06
CA VAL A 545 -17.09 -7.39 -23.32
C VAL A 545 -18.24 -7.58 -24.31
N ASP A 546 -19.45 -7.19 -23.92
CA ASP A 546 -20.62 -7.33 -24.79
C ASP A 546 -20.70 -6.23 -25.87
N SER A 547 -21.70 -6.33 -26.76
CA SER A 547 -21.88 -5.38 -27.86
C SER A 547 -22.23 -3.96 -27.44
N THR A 548 -22.56 -3.73 -26.16
CA THR A 548 -22.80 -2.41 -25.58
C THR A 548 -21.54 -1.81 -24.95
N GLY A 549 -20.44 -2.58 -24.89
CA GLY A 549 -19.21 -2.19 -24.22
C GLY A 549 -19.19 -2.51 -22.73
N LYS A 550 -20.19 -3.25 -22.21
CA LYS A 550 -20.25 -3.64 -20.80
C LYS A 550 -19.33 -4.83 -20.54
N ILE A 551 -18.51 -4.73 -19.51
CA ILE A 551 -17.56 -5.78 -19.13
C ILE A 551 -18.23 -6.77 -18.16
N SER A 552 -17.98 -8.06 -18.37
CA SER A 552 -18.40 -9.17 -17.50
C SER A 552 -17.21 -10.04 -17.09
N GLY A 553 -17.37 -10.87 -16.06
CA GLY A 553 -16.30 -11.72 -15.52
C GLY A 553 -15.27 -11.00 -14.65
N LEU A 554 -15.43 -9.68 -14.46
CA LEU A 554 -14.76 -8.90 -13.42
C LEU A 554 -15.59 -8.91 -12.13
N PHE A 555 -15.03 -9.52 -11.07
CA PHE A 555 -15.49 -9.54 -9.67
C PHE A 555 -16.79 -10.27 -9.34
#